data_AF-A0A925XHA1-F1
#
_entry.id   AF-A0A925XHA1-F1
#
_cell.length_a   1.000
_cell.length_b   1.000
_cell.length_c   1.000
_cell.angle_alpha   90.00
_cell.angle_beta   90.00
_cell.angle_gamma   90.00
#
_symmetry.space_group_name_H-M   'P 1'
#
loop_
_entity.id
_entity.type
_entity.pdbx_description
1 polymer ?
#
loop_
_entity_poly.entity_id
_entity_poly.type
_entity_poly.pdbx_seq_one_letter_code
_entity_poly.pdbx_strand_id
1 'polypeptide(L)'
;MLIGTLGHTQEKAAVKKTITAAELAAMDVIGDLGVPLGEVVEVQAVIVSGSETRAKVLQGRYLLRIESVNGTTLDKPATKTFIIWPHSHVKIANDHWSLYELKTGRKTESSDSEQIKELEKGYVGKRVKLSVYESGSFEGTPHRMPKDVITGADFRFTFSTYLIVLKDRG
;
A
#
# COMPACT_ATOMS: atom_id res chain seq x y z
N MET A 1 -47.13 29.77 -16.88
CA MET A 1 -46.88 28.46 -16.25
C MET A 1 -45.98 27.68 -17.21
N LEU A 2 -44.68 27.60 -16.94
CA LEU A 2 -43.69 26.91 -17.78
C LEU A 2 -43.27 25.65 -17.05
N ILE A 3 -43.60 24.49 -17.63
CA ILE A 3 -43.24 23.15 -17.12
C ILE A 3 -41.84 22.82 -17.64
N GLY A 4 -40.85 22.84 -16.74
CA GLY A 4 -39.47 22.45 -17.03
C GLY A 4 -39.33 20.93 -17.08
N THR A 5 -38.87 20.41 -18.22
CA THR A 5 -38.56 18.99 -18.42
C THR A 5 -37.22 18.67 -17.79
N LEU A 6 -37.21 17.88 -16.71
CA LEU A 6 -36.00 17.31 -16.11
C LEU A 6 -35.46 16.19 -17.00
N GLY A 7 -34.38 16.45 -17.73
CA GLY A 7 -33.63 15.43 -18.46
C GLY A 7 -32.97 14.46 -17.47
N HIS A 8 -33.40 13.20 -17.49
CA HIS A 8 -32.71 12.11 -16.81
C HIS A 8 -31.48 11.70 -17.65
N THR A 9 -30.30 12.11 -17.21
CA THR A 9 -29.04 11.54 -17.73
C THR A 9 -28.91 10.12 -17.19
N GLN A 10 -29.27 9.13 -18.00
CA GLN A 10 -28.96 7.73 -17.69
C GLN A 10 -27.44 7.53 -17.80
N GLU A 11 -26.80 7.35 -16.66
CA GLU A 11 -25.40 6.94 -16.55
C GLU A 11 -25.26 5.52 -17.13
N LYS A 12 -24.58 5.41 -18.27
CA LYS A 12 -24.40 4.15 -18.99
C LYS A 12 -23.46 3.26 -18.17
N ALA A 13 -23.99 2.19 -17.58
CA ALA A 13 -23.22 1.24 -16.78
C ALA A 13 -22.02 0.71 -17.59
N ALA A 14 -20.81 0.84 -17.02
CA ALA A 14 -19.59 0.32 -17.63
C ALA A 14 -19.67 -1.20 -17.76
N VAL A 15 -19.50 -1.71 -18.99
CA VAL A 15 -19.42 -3.14 -19.25
C VAL A 15 -18.13 -3.67 -18.62
N LYS A 16 -18.23 -4.55 -17.62
CA LYS A 16 -17.06 -5.21 -17.03
C LYS A 16 -16.45 -6.15 -18.07
N LYS A 17 -15.32 -5.73 -18.65
CA LYS A 17 -14.50 -6.59 -19.51
C LYS A 17 -13.76 -7.60 -18.63
N THR A 18 -13.94 -8.89 -18.91
CA THR A 18 -13.10 -9.95 -18.35
C THR A 18 -11.76 -9.95 -19.09
N ILE A 19 -10.66 -9.99 -18.35
CA ILE A 19 -9.32 -10.22 -18.90
C ILE A 19 -8.82 -11.59 -18.43
N THR A 20 -8.09 -12.26 -19.30
CA THR A 20 -7.38 -13.51 -18.98
C THR A 20 -6.05 -13.21 -18.31
N ALA A 21 -5.48 -14.18 -17.61
CA ALA A 21 -4.13 -14.05 -17.05
C ALA A 21 -3.06 -13.84 -18.13
N ALA A 22 -3.24 -14.45 -19.31
CA ALA A 22 -2.34 -14.28 -20.44
C ALA A 22 -2.40 -12.85 -21.01
N GLU A 23 -3.59 -12.26 -21.14
CA GLU A 23 -3.73 -10.86 -21.54
C GLU A 23 -3.12 -9.92 -20.49
N LEU A 24 -3.36 -10.18 -19.20
CA LEU A 24 -2.74 -9.39 -18.12
C LEU A 24 -1.21 -9.43 -18.20
N ALA A 25 -0.62 -10.61 -18.46
CA ALA A 25 0.82 -10.79 -18.58
C ALA A 25 1.42 -10.16 -19.85
N ALA A 26 0.62 -9.92 -20.87
CA ALA A 26 1.04 -9.32 -22.14
C ALA A 26 0.89 -7.79 -22.17
N MET A 27 0.39 -7.17 -21.10
CA MET A 27 0.12 -5.74 -21.03
C MET A 27 0.94 -5.09 -19.91
N ASP A 28 1.30 -3.82 -20.11
CA ASP A 28 1.82 -2.99 -19.04
C ASP A 28 0.68 -2.64 -18.07
N VAL A 29 0.69 -3.29 -16.90
CA VAL A 29 -0.26 -2.99 -15.83
C VAL A 29 0.24 -1.76 -15.11
N ILE A 30 -0.49 -0.66 -15.21
CA ILE A 30 -0.15 0.59 -14.51
C ILE A 30 -0.59 0.48 -13.05
N GLY A 31 0.36 0.65 -12.12
CA GLY A 31 0.11 0.66 -10.68
C GLY A 31 -0.46 1.98 -10.18
N ASP A 32 -0.67 2.08 -8.86
CA ASP A 32 -1.24 3.27 -8.23
C ASP A 32 -0.26 4.45 -8.24
N LEU A 33 1.04 4.20 -8.48
CA LEU A 33 2.04 5.25 -8.68
C LEU A 33 2.00 5.87 -10.09
N GLY A 34 1.14 5.38 -10.99
CA GLY A 34 1.03 5.86 -12.36
C GLY A 34 2.15 5.37 -13.29
N VAL A 35 2.92 4.36 -12.86
CA VAL A 35 3.98 3.70 -13.63
C VAL A 35 3.66 2.20 -13.77
N PRO A 36 4.20 1.51 -14.79
CA PRO A 36 4.11 0.05 -14.90
C PRO A 36 4.55 -0.68 -13.62
N LEU A 37 3.81 -1.71 -13.24
CA LEU A 37 4.23 -2.63 -12.18
C LEU A 37 5.58 -3.27 -12.53
N GLY A 38 6.45 -3.41 -11.53
CA GLY A 38 7.81 -3.90 -11.72
C GLY A 38 8.82 -2.84 -12.18
N GLU A 39 8.37 -1.64 -12.58
CA GLU A 39 9.29 -0.56 -12.93
C GLU A 39 9.96 0.01 -11.67
N VAL A 40 11.29 0.09 -11.70
CA VAL A 40 12.06 0.70 -10.60
C VAL A 40 12.04 2.20 -10.73
N VAL A 41 11.49 2.86 -9.71
CA VAL A 41 11.34 4.31 -9.64
C VAL A 41 11.96 4.88 -8.36
N GLU A 42 12.30 6.17 -8.38
CA GLU A 42 12.63 6.91 -7.17
C GLU A 42 11.38 7.57 -6.59
N VAL A 43 11.15 7.41 -5.29
CA VAL A 43 10.03 8.03 -4.59
C VAL A 43 10.51 8.91 -3.46
N GLN A 44 9.79 10.00 -3.21
CA GLN A 44 9.83 10.70 -1.93
C GLN A 44 8.56 10.36 -1.16
N ALA A 45 8.73 9.96 0.10
CA ALA A 45 7.64 9.46 0.93
C ALA A 45 7.76 9.93 2.37
N VAL A 46 6.63 9.94 3.06
CA VAL A 46 6.55 10.09 4.52
C VAL A 46 6.16 8.74 5.12
N ILE A 47 6.90 8.30 6.14
CA ILE A 47 6.52 7.12 6.92
C ILE A 47 5.32 7.47 7.80
N VAL A 48 4.24 6.70 7.70
CA VAL A 48 3.01 6.91 8.50
C VAL A 48 2.65 5.64 9.27
N SER A 49 1.99 5.80 10.43
CA SER A 49 1.54 4.65 11.22
C SER A 49 0.26 4.08 10.63
N GLY A 50 0.19 2.76 10.45
CA GLY A 50 -1.03 2.09 9.98
C GLY A 50 -2.21 2.26 10.94
N SER A 51 -1.95 2.57 12.21
CA SER A 51 -2.96 2.94 13.21
C SER A 51 -3.79 4.17 12.82
N GLU A 52 -3.27 5.04 11.95
CA GLU A 52 -3.99 6.24 11.45
C GLU A 52 -5.07 5.89 10.41
N THR A 53 -4.99 4.71 9.78
CA THR A 53 -5.85 4.35 8.63
C THR A 53 -7.24 3.83 9.02
N ARG A 54 -7.54 3.70 10.31
CA ARG A 54 -8.74 3.01 10.88
C ARG A 54 -8.89 1.54 10.45
N ALA A 55 -8.03 1.02 9.58
CA ALA A 55 -8.05 -0.37 9.15
C ALA A 55 -7.32 -1.24 10.17
N LYS A 56 -8.07 -2.13 10.85
CA LYS A 56 -7.52 -3.03 11.88
C LYS A 56 -6.32 -3.83 11.38
N VAL A 57 -6.34 -4.20 10.11
CA VAL A 57 -5.33 -5.05 9.47
C VAL A 57 -4.00 -4.34 9.20
N LEU A 58 -4.00 -3.01 9.26
CA LEU A 58 -2.79 -2.19 9.17
C LEU A 58 -2.28 -1.78 10.56
N GLN A 59 -2.97 -2.13 11.65
CA GLN A 59 -2.47 -1.86 13.00
C GLN A 59 -1.16 -2.60 13.23
N GLY A 60 -0.16 -1.88 13.76
CA GLY A 60 1.19 -2.39 13.96
C GLY A 60 2.08 -2.39 12.70
N ARG A 61 1.57 -1.96 11.54
CA ARG A 61 2.35 -1.75 10.31
C ARG A 61 2.73 -0.29 10.13
N TYR A 62 3.81 -0.07 9.41
CA TYR A 62 4.15 1.23 8.84
C TYR A 62 3.84 1.25 7.34
N LEU A 63 3.42 2.41 6.86
CA LEU A 63 3.09 2.64 5.46
C LEU A 63 3.96 3.76 4.91
N LEU A 64 4.10 3.81 3.59
CA LEU A 64 4.71 4.94 2.89
C LEU A 64 3.59 5.77 2.25
N ARG A 65 3.47 7.02 2.67
CA ARG A 65 2.67 8.02 1.95
C ARG A 65 3.57 8.68 0.91
N ILE A 66 3.43 8.25 -0.34
CA ILE A 66 4.21 8.70 -1.48
C ILE A 66 3.74 10.08 -1.92
N GLU A 67 4.67 11.03 -2.00
CA GLU A 67 4.39 12.41 -2.39
C GLU A 67 4.89 12.71 -3.81
N SER A 68 5.97 12.06 -4.26
CA SER A 68 6.49 12.20 -5.61
C SER A 68 7.08 10.90 -6.15
N VAL A 69 7.04 10.76 -7.48
CA VAL A 69 7.59 9.65 -8.25
C VAL A 69 8.48 10.22 -9.35
N ASN A 70 9.74 9.79 -9.41
CA ASN A 70 10.76 10.28 -10.35
C ASN A 70 10.86 11.82 -10.41
N GLY A 71 10.70 12.48 -9.25
CA GLY A 71 10.74 13.95 -9.14
C GLY A 71 9.44 14.67 -9.48
N THR A 72 8.42 13.96 -9.97
CA THR A 72 7.09 14.51 -10.24
C THR A 72 6.19 14.33 -9.02
N THR A 73 5.66 15.43 -8.48
CA THR A 73 4.69 15.41 -7.38
C THR A 73 3.38 14.78 -7.83
N LEU A 74 2.81 13.91 -7.00
CA LEU A 74 1.50 13.30 -7.24
C LEU A 74 0.38 14.29 -6.88
N ASP A 75 -0.65 14.38 -7.73
CA ASP A 75 -1.84 15.20 -7.45
C ASP A 75 -2.53 14.80 -6.13
N LYS A 76 -2.46 13.51 -5.81
CA LYS A 76 -2.92 12.93 -4.54
C LYS A 76 -1.87 11.97 -4.02
N PRO A 77 -1.36 12.17 -2.79
CA PRO A 77 -0.41 11.23 -2.20
C PRO A 77 -1.00 9.82 -2.10
N ALA A 78 -0.24 8.81 -2.55
CA ALA A 78 -0.64 7.41 -2.47
C ALA A 78 -0.07 6.78 -1.18
N THR A 79 -0.91 6.17 -0.36
CA THR A 79 -0.47 5.45 0.83
C THR A 79 -0.36 3.96 0.53
N LYS A 80 0.83 3.39 0.73
CA LYS A 80 1.12 1.98 0.39
C LYS A 80 1.75 1.22 1.54
N THR A 81 1.34 -0.03 1.70
CA THR A 81 2.15 -1.03 2.41
C THR A 81 3.44 -1.26 1.63
N PHE A 82 4.47 -1.72 2.34
CA PHE A 82 5.73 -2.03 1.70
C PHE A 82 6.41 -3.20 2.39
N ILE A 83 7.26 -3.86 1.62
CA ILE A 83 8.24 -4.82 2.13
C ILE A 83 9.64 -4.39 1.71
N ILE A 84 10.61 -4.84 2.48
CA ILE A 84 12.02 -4.54 2.26
C ILE A 84 12.62 -5.71 1.49
N TRP A 85 13.27 -5.43 0.36
CA TRP A 85 13.90 -6.46 -0.45
C TRP A 85 14.96 -7.22 0.36
N PRO A 86 15.04 -8.56 0.27
CA PRO A 86 16.06 -9.34 0.96
C PRO A 86 17.46 -8.80 0.70
N HIS A 87 18.29 -8.76 1.75
CA HIS A 87 19.68 -8.25 1.69
C HIS A 87 19.82 -6.77 1.31
N SER A 88 18.74 -6.00 1.22
CA SER A 88 18.86 -4.55 1.09
C SER A 88 19.31 -3.93 2.42
N HIS A 89 20.20 -2.94 2.34
CA HIS A 89 20.72 -2.23 3.52
C HIS A 89 19.88 -0.99 3.88
N VAL A 90 18.56 -1.04 3.62
CA VAL A 90 17.66 0.10 3.84
C VAL A 90 17.35 0.24 5.32
N LYS A 91 17.48 1.45 5.86
CA LYS A 91 17.26 1.75 7.29
C LYS A 91 15.83 2.22 7.56
N ILE A 92 14.87 1.41 7.17
CA ILE A 92 13.44 1.59 7.48
C ILE A 92 12.86 0.27 7.97
N ALA A 93 11.70 0.32 8.61
CA ALA A 93 10.96 -0.79 9.16
C ALA A 93 9.49 -0.75 8.71
N ASN A 94 8.93 -1.88 8.30
CA ASN A 94 7.53 -1.98 7.86
C ASN A 94 6.56 -2.40 8.98
N ASP A 95 7.06 -2.71 10.18
CA ASP A 95 6.28 -2.96 11.39
C ASP A 95 7.05 -2.62 12.68
N HIS A 96 6.37 -2.66 13.82
CA HIS A 96 6.95 -2.29 15.11
C HIS A 96 8.10 -3.21 15.55
N TRP A 97 8.07 -4.50 15.19
CA TRP A 97 9.13 -5.44 15.54
C TRP A 97 10.41 -5.11 14.77
N SER A 98 10.26 -4.85 13.47
CA SER A 98 11.37 -4.43 12.61
C SER A 98 11.92 -3.07 13.04
N LEU A 99 11.07 -2.16 13.54
CA LEU A 99 11.51 -0.87 14.05
C LEU A 99 12.29 -1.01 15.35
N TYR A 100 11.83 -1.88 16.25
CA TYR A 100 12.56 -2.22 17.46
C TYR A 100 13.94 -2.78 17.14
N GLU A 101 14.02 -3.76 16.24
CA GLU A 101 15.29 -4.34 15.79
C GLU A 101 16.19 -3.30 15.14
N LEU A 102 15.64 -2.43 14.30
CA LEU A 102 16.38 -1.35 13.66
C LEU A 102 16.96 -0.35 14.68
N LYS A 103 16.22 0.00 15.74
CA LYS A 103 16.65 0.99 16.74
C LYS A 103 17.58 0.42 17.81
N THR A 104 17.43 -0.86 18.16
CA THR A 104 18.12 -1.48 19.31
C THR A 104 19.19 -2.49 18.91
N GLY A 105 19.16 -2.98 17.67
CA GLY A 105 19.97 -4.11 17.21
C GLY A 105 19.56 -5.46 17.80
N ARG A 106 18.39 -5.55 18.45
CA ARG A 106 17.89 -6.77 19.12
C ARG A 106 16.52 -7.15 18.59
N LYS A 107 16.23 -8.44 18.54
CA LYS A 107 14.86 -8.93 18.32
C LYS A 107 14.09 -8.85 19.62
N THR A 108 12.82 -8.45 19.55
CA THR A 108 11.91 -8.48 20.70
C THR A 108 10.80 -9.51 20.49
N GLU A 109 10.42 -10.20 21.56
CA GLU A 109 9.30 -11.14 21.56
C GLU A 109 7.99 -10.49 22.03
N SER A 110 8.07 -9.29 22.62
CA SER A 110 6.91 -8.50 23.02
C SER A 110 7.20 -7.00 23.01
N SER A 111 6.17 -6.18 22.85
CA SER A 111 6.27 -4.74 23.07
C SER A 111 4.95 -4.26 23.64
N ASP A 112 5.02 -3.50 24.73
CA ASP A 112 3.85 -2.80 25.23
C ASP A 112 3.56 -1.55 24.37
N SER A 113 2.36 -0.99 24.48
CA SER A 113 1.94 0.14 23.66
C SER A 113 2.70 1.43 23.94
N GLU A 114 3.31 1.58 25.13
CA GLU A 114 4.09 2.78 25.47
C GLU A 114 5.47 2.74 24.81
N GLN A 115 6.10 1.57 24.82
CA GLN A 115 7.34 1.30 24.09
C GLN A 115 7.18 1.57 22.60
N ILE A 116 6.07 1.14 21.98
CA ILE A 116 5.80 1.41 20.56
C ILE A 116 5.76 2.91 20.28
N LYS A 117 5.07 3.70 21.11
CA LYS A 117 5.02 5.17 20.94
C LYS A 117 6.40 5.81 21.04
N GLU A 118 7.22 5.36 21.98
CA GLU A 118 8.59 5.85 22.11
C GLU A 118 9.45 5.45 20.89
N LEU A 119 9.29 4.22 20.39
CA LEU A 119 9.95 3.76 19.17
C LEU A 119 9.50 4.55 17.94
N GLU A 120 8.24 4.99 17.86
CA GLU A 120 7.74 5.77 16.73
C GLU A 120 8.29 7.20 16.70
N LYS A 121 8.79 7.75 17.82
CA LYS A 121 9.37 9.09 17.85
C LYS A 121 10.55 9.21 16.89
N GLY A 122 10.48 10.22 16.01
CA GLY A 122 11.46 10.48 14.96
C GLY A 122 11.42 9.48 13.79
N TYR A 123 10.55 8.47 13.85
CA TYR A 123 10.36 7.50 12.77
C TYR A 123 9.07 7.79 11.98
N VAL A 124 7.92 7.86 12.65
CA VAL A 124 6.68 8.31 12.03
C VAL A 124 6.77 9.79 11.71
N GLY A 125 6.35 10.19 10.52
CA GLY A 125 6.51 11.54 9.96
C GLY A 125 7.86 11.79 9.29
N LYS A 126 8.83 10.86 9.39
CA LYS A 126 10.11 10.98 8.71
C LYS A 126 9.92 10.96 7.19
N ARG A 127 10.50 11.93 6.51
CA ARG A 127 10.64 11.97 5.05
C ARG A 127 11.80 11.07 4.62
N VAL A 128 11.59 10.25 3.61
CA VAL A 128 12.59 9.34 3.05
C VAL A 128 12.59 9.43 1.53
N LYS A 129 13.76 9.21 0.93
CA LYS A 129 13.91 9.05 -0.52
C LYS A 129 14.35 7.62 -0.81
N LEU A 130 13.58 6.89 -1.61
CA LEU A 130 13.78 5.45 -1.80
C LEU A 130 13.81 5.10 -3.29
N SER A 131 14.57 4.06 -3.66
CA SER A 131 14.31 3.30 -4.87
C SER A 131 13.38 2.15 -4.56
N VAL A 132 12.28 2.09 -5.29
CA VAL A 132 11.23 1.08 -5.10
C VAL A 132 10.75 0.57 -6.45
N TYR A 133 10.05 -0.56 -6.47
CA TYR A 133 9.10 -0.85 -7.54
C TYR A 133 7.75 -1.23 -6.93
N GLU A 134 6.67 -0.98 -7.67
CA GLU A 134 5.34 -1.40 -7.28
C GLU A 134 5.07 -2.82 -7.78
N SER A 135 4.57 -3.68 -6.88
CA SER A 135 4.17 -5.06 -7.17
C SER A 135 2.67 -5.21 -6.90
N GLY A 136 2.04 -6.26 -7.42
CA GLY A 136 0.61 -6.49 -7.21
C GLY A 136 0.21 -7.96 -7.25
N SER A 137 -0.91 -8.25 -6.61
CA SER A 137 -1.50 -9.58 -6.57
C SER A 137 -3.01 -9.51 -6.35
N PHE A 138 -3.73 -10.53 -6.81
CA PHE A 138 -5.10 -10.75 -6.38
C PHE A 138 -5.12 -11.47 -5.04
N GLU A 139 -5.80 -10.89 -4.06
CA GLU A 139 -5.87 -11.40 -2.69
C GLU A 139 -7.22 -11.08 -2.06
N GLY A 140 -7.53 -11.72 -0.93
CA GLY A 140 -8.78 -11.53 -0.17
C GLY A 140 -9.71 -12.74 -0.24
N THR A 141 -10.96 -12.55 0.21
CA THR A 141 -11.95 -13.63 0.32
C THR A 141 -12.65 -13.89 -1.01
N PRO A 142 -12.56 -15.11 -1.58
CA PRO A 142 -13.21 -15.48 -2.84
C PRO A 142 -14.74 -15.25 -2.84
N HIS A 143 -15.30 -14.93 -4.01
CA HIS A 143 -16.73 -14.61 -4.17
C HIS A 143 -17.72 -15.76 -3.95
N ARG A 144 -17.24 -16.99 -3.72
CA ARG A 144 -18.05 -18.20 -3.52
C ARG A 144 -17.41 -19.14 -2.50
N MET A 145 -17.15 -18.63 -1.31
CA MET A 145 -16.63 -19.46 -0.22
C MET A 145 -17.65 -20.52 0.22
N PRO A 146 -17.21 -21.76 0.50
CA PRO A 146 -18.06 -22.77 1.14
C PRO A 146 -18.64 -22.24 2.46
N LYS A 147 -19.88 -22.63 2.77
CA LYS A 147 -20.62 -22.11 3.94
C LYS A 147 -20.06 -22.58 5.28
N ASP A 148 -19.28 -23.64 5.27
CA ASP A 148 -18.62 -24.26 6.42
C ASP A 148 -17.25 -23.64 6.75
N VAL A 149 -16.75 -22.73 5.90
CA VAL A 149 -15.49 -22.02 6.15
C VAL A 149 -15.75 -20.68 6.83
N ILE A 150 -15.27 -20.53 8.06
CA ILE A 150 -15.31 -19.26 8.79
C ILE A 150 -14.32 -18.29 8.13
N THR A 151 -14.84 -17.22 7.52
CA THR A 151 -14.03 -16.15 6.94
C THR A 151 -13.95 -14.94 7.87
N GLY A 152 -12.77 -14.36 8.05
CA GLY A 152 -12.62 -13.02 8.63
C GLY A 152 -13.33 -11.99 7.75
N ALA A 153 -14.11 -11.09 8.34
CA ALA A 153 -15.19 -10.36 7.67
C ALA A 153 -14.78 -9.30 6.63
N ASP A 154 -13.49 -8.95 6.47
CA ASP A 154 -13.16 -7.60 5.99
C ASP A 154 -12.39 -7.49 4.66
N PHE A 155 -12.20 -8.57 3.90
CA PHE A 155 -11.45 -8.51 2.64
C PHE A 155 -12.17 -9.13 1.46
N ARG A 156 -12.60 -8.30 0.50
CA ARG A 156 -13.08 -8.76 -0.80
C ARG A 156 -11.90 -9.22 -1.64
N PHE A 157 -12.05 -10.30 -2.41
CA PHE A 157 -11.08 -10.66 -3.44
C PHE A 157 -10.92 -9.53 -4.46
N THR A 158 -9.77 -8.87 -4.46
CA THR A 158 -9.46 -7.72 -5.33
C THR A 158 -7.99 -7.75 -5.72
N PHE A 159 -7.65 -7.04 -6.79
CA PHE A 159 -6.26 -6.71 -7.07
C PHE A 159 -5.81 -5.63 -6.08
N SER A 160 -4.68 -5.86 -5.43
CA SER A 160 -4.02 -4.94 -4.52
C SER A 160 -2.57 -4.78 -4.95
N THR A 161 -2.00 -3.61 -4.70
CA THR A 161 -0.58 -3.34 -4.96
C THR A 161 0.13 -2.83 -3.71
N TYR A 162 1.43 -3.10 -3.64
CA TYR A 162 2.32 -2.78 -2.54
C TYR A 162 3.72 -2.46 -3.07
N LEU A 163 4.55 -1.82 -2.25
CA LEU A 163 5.90 -1.43 -2.66
C LEU A 163 6.94 -2.46 -2.23
N ILE A 164 7.91 -2.68 -3.10
CA ILE A 164 9.16 -3.37 -2.79
C ILE A 164 10.25 -2.32 -2.68
N VAL A 165 10.83 -2.17 -1.49
CA VAL A 165 11.89 -1.20 -1.25
C VAL A 165 13.25 -1.83 -1.51
N LEU A 166 14.02 -1.24 -2.41
CA LEU A 166 15.32 -1.75 -2.86
C LEU A 166 16.50 -1.07 -2.18
N LYS A 167 16.44 0.27 -2.06
CA LYS A 167 17.58 1.07 -1.61
C LYS A 167 17.14 2.42 -1.05
N ASP A 168 17.88 2.93 -0.09
CA ASP A 168 17.85 4.33 0.34
C ASP A 168 18.58 5.23 -0.68
N ARG A 169 18.05 6.45 -0.89
CA ARG A 169 18.58 7.45 -1.82
C ARG A 169 18.89 8.80 -1.14
N GLY A 170 18.78 8.91 0.19
CA GLY A 170 19.09 10.15 0.94
C GLY A 170 19.12 9.99 2.45
#